data_AF-A0A6P0S1E6-F1
#
_entry.id   AF-A0A6P0S1E6-F1
#
_cell.length_a   1.000
_cell.length_b   1.000
_cell.length_c   1.000
_cell.angle_alpha   90.00
_cell.angle_beta   90.00
_cell.angle_gamma   90.00
#
_symmetry.space_group_name_H-M   'P 1'
#
loop_
_entity.id
_entity.type
_entity.pdbx_description
1 polymer ?
#
loop_
_entity_poly.entity_id
_entity_poly.type
_entity_poly.pdbx_seq_one_letter_code
_entity_poly.pdbx_strand_id
1 'polypeptide(L)'
;MQQSKTLSKRKHIVLTSHPGYSGEKPTLIRWGETDPLQRGPIVGSLTNQAHRNVIGTHSGSYSVYRALAVASGALQPNHRADLTNTAPIVPIGPHPSWGDPEQIVSLDPFGATVGEVYAHLYQQGYDIRPTIAVTKAHIQMPELQEAVTKGRLSVDGKIVKSGGSLVVTKVAIEPVWYLPGIAKRLNVRESDLRRALFQQTGGMFPELVTRPDLQVFLPPIGSITVYLIGDIAAITDPNRQLAVRVHDECNGSDVFGS
;
A
#
# COMPACT_ATOMS: atom_id res chain seq x y z
N MET A 1 31.86 0.77 29.33
CA MET A 1 32.43 0.49 27.99
C MET A 1 31.45 1.00 26.93
N GLN A 2 31.73 2.14 26.31
CA GLN A 2 30.98 2.58 25.13
C GLN A 2 31.43 1.70 23.96
N GLN A 3 30.54 0.87 23.44
CA GLN A 3 30.81 0.15 22.19
C GLN A 3 30.91 1.19 21.07
N SER A 4 32.11 1.29 20.50
CA SER A 4 32.38 2.05 19.27
C SER A 4 31.45 1.54 18.16
N LYS A 5 30.40 2.30 17.85
CA LYS A 5 29.59 2.10 16.65
C LYS A 5 30.49 2.34 15.44
N THR A 6 30.99 1.26 14.83
CA THR A 6 31.68 1.31 13.54
C THR A 6 30.69 1.81 12.49
N LEU A 7 30.77 3.10 12.17
CA LEU A 7 30.04 3.71 11.06
C LEU A 7 30.54 3.06 9.77
N SER A 8 29.72 2.19 9.18
CA SER A 8 29.91 1.66 7.82
C SER A 8 30.29 2.80 6.88
N LYS A 9 31.37 2.65 6.10
CA LYS A 9 31.79 3.62 5.07
C LYS A 9 30.58 4.08 4.26
N ARG A 10 30.38 5.40 4.17
CA ARG A 10 29.30 6.01 3.38
C ARG A 10 29.47 5.61 1.91
N LYS A 11 28.56 4.77 1.40
CA LYS A 11 28.50 4.47 -0.04
C LYS A 11 28.08 5.74 -0.78
N HIS A 12 28.63 5.95 -1.97
CA HIS A 12 28.29 7.07 -2.84
C HIS A 12 26.78 7.07 -3.13
N ILE A 13 26.11 8.21 -2.93
CA ILE A 13 24.69 8.35 -3.26
C ILE A 13 24.57 8.56 -4.77
N VAL A 14 24.01 7.58 -5.47
CA VAL A 14 23.71 7.69 -6.90
C VAL A 14 22.31 8.27 -7.04
N LEU A 15 22.23 9.53 -7.45
CA LEU A 15 20.95 10.16 -7.82
C LEU A 15 20.59 9.76 -9.26
N THR A 16 19.30 9.66 -9.54
CA THR A 16 18.77 9.33 -10.88
C THR A 16 19.08 10.41 -11.94
N SER A 17 19.58 11.57 -11.52
CA SER A 17 20.09 12.65 -12.38
C SER A 17 21.56 12.49 -12.79
N HIS A 18 22.30 11.50 -12.25
CA HIS A 18 23.70 11.30 -12.63
C HIS A 18 23.82 10.70 -14.04
N PRO A 19 24.69 11.25 -14.92
CA PRO A 19 24.97 10.66 -16.23
C PRO A 19 25.47 9.22 -16.10
N GLY A 20 24.94 8.30 -16.92
CA GLY A 20 25.36 6.89 -16.92
C GLY A 20 24.53 5.95 -16.04
N TYR A 21 23.42 6.41 -15.44
CA TYR A 21 22.43 5.51 -14.82
C TYR A 21 21.73 4.65 -15.88
N SER A 22 22.45 3.61 -16.32
CA SER A 22 21.99 2.53 -17.19
C SER A 22 21.94 1.24 -16.38
N GLY A 23 21.30 1.30 -15.20
CA GLY A 23 20.98 0.10 -14.45
C GLY A 23 20.12 -0.84 -15.30
N GLU A 24 20.15 -2.14 -14.97
CA GLU A 24 19.24 -3.12 -15.57
C GLU A 24 17.81 -2.57 -15.56
N LYS A 25 17.12 -2.72 -16.70
CA LYS A 25 15.73 -2.28 -16.79
C LYS A 25 14.92 -3.05 -15.75
N PRO A 26 14.26 -2.36 -14.81
CA PRO A 26 13.47 -3.04 -13.81
C PRO A 26 12.30 -3.78 -14.46
N THR A 27 11.81 -4.82 -13.80
CA THR A 27 10.69 -5.63 -14.30
C THR A 27 9.49 -4.74 -14.62
N LEU A 28 9.05 -4.76 -15.88
CA LEU A 28 7.90 -4.00 -16.36
C LEU A 28 6.62 -4.45 -15.63
N ILE A 29 5.82 -3.50 -15.17
CA ILE A 29 4.50 -3.76 -14.59
C ILE A 29 3.46 -3.65 -15.70
N ARG A 30 2.81 -4.77 -16.05
CA ARG A 30 1.70 -4.78 -17.03
C ARG A 30 0.39 -4.45 -16.33
N TRP A 31 0.13 -3.16 -16.11
CA TRP A 31 -1.08 -2.73 -15.41
C TRP A 31 -2.36 -3.23 -16.11
N GLY A 32 -3.33 -3.71 -15.35
CA GLY A 32 -4.53 -4.36 -15.88
C GLY A 32 -4.35 -5.84 -16.29
N GLU A 33 -3.17 -6.43 -16.16
CA GLU A 33 -3.03 -7.87 -16.38
C GLU A 33 -3.69 -8.67 -15.23
N THR A 34 -4.48 -9.68 -15.60
CA THR A 34 -5.28 -10.52 -14.70
C THR A 34 -4.46 -11.59 -14.01
N ASP A 35 -3.43 -12.12 -14.67
CA ASP A 35 -2.48 -13.03 -14.03
C ASP A 35 -1.40 -12.21 -13.30
N PRO A 36 -1.32 -12.28 -11.96
CA PRO A 36 -0.34 -11.48 -11.23
C PRO A 36 1.11 -11.85 -11.60
N LEU A 37 1.40 -13.09 -12.01
CA LEU A 37 2.74 -13.48 -12.46
C LEU A 37 3.12 -12.77 -13.77
N GLN A 38 2.17 -12.63 -14.70
CA GLN A 38 2.39 -11.89 -15.96
C GLN A 38 2.39 -10.38 -15.75
N ARG A 39 1.59 -9.89 -14.79
CA ARG A 39 1.54 -8.47 -14.38
C ARG A 39 2.89 -8.00 -13.85
N GLY A 40 3.53 -8.82 -13.04
CA GLY A 40 4.76 -8.51 -12.35
C GLY A 40 4.53 -7.84 -10.97
N PRO A 41 5.48 -8.01 -10.03
CA PRO A 41 5.35 -7.49 -8.68
C PRO A 41 5.59 -5.98 -8.60
N ILE A 42 5.05 -5.35 -7.55
CA ILE A 42 5.42 -3.99 -7.16
C ILE A 42 6.58 -4.03 -6.17
N VAL A 43 7.72 -3.49 -6.59
CA VAL A 43 8.97 -3.50 -5.82
C VAL A 43 9.40 -2.07 -5.54
N GLY A 44 8.98 -1.55 -4.38
CA GLY A 44 9.40 -0.25 -3.83
C GLY A 44 10.42 -0.35 -2.69
N SER A 45 11.06 -1.51 -2.49
CA SER A 45 12.01 -1.68 -1.40
C SER A 45 13.36 -1.01 -1.66
N LEU A 46 14.07 -0.69 -0.57
CA LEU A 46 15.38 -0.06 -0.53
C LEU A 46 16.55 -1.07 -0.36
N THR A 47 16.26 -2.36 -0.27
CA THR A 47 17.29 -3.40 -0.06
C THR A 47 18.16 -3.63 -1.28
N ASN A 48 17.56 -3.70 -2.47
CA ASN A 48 18.26 -3.76 -3.76
C ASN A 48 17.63 -2.77 -4.74
N GLN A 49 18.36 -1.71 -5.09
CA GLN A 49 17.89 -0.66 -5.98
C GLN A 49 17.68 -1.15 -7.43
N ALA A 50 18.41 -2.17 -7.88
CA ALA A 50 18.26 -2.72 -9.23
C ALA A 50 16.90 -3.40 -9.44
N HIS A 51 16.30 -3.95 -8.38
CA HIS A 51 15.00 -4.59 -8.44
C HIS A 51 13.83 -3.59 -8.42
N ARG A 52 14.09 -2.30 -8.12
CA ARG A 52 13.04 -1.31 -7.93
C ARG A 52 12.36 -0.93 -9.24
N ASN A 53 11.05 -1.11 -9.32
CA ASN A 53 10.25 -0.83 -10.52
C ASN A 53 9.13 0.20 -10.30
N VAL A 54 9.21 0.97 -9.21
CA VAL A 54 8.27 2.04 -8.88
C VAL A 54 8.99 3.31 -8.42
N ILE A 55 8.26 4.42 -8.42
CA ILE A 55 8.65 5.69 -7.81
C ILE A 55 8.22 5.67 -6.33
N GLY A 56 9.05 6.19 -5.43
CA GLY A 56 8.79 6.15 -3.99
C GLY A 56 9.19 4.82 -3.34
N THR A 57 8.68 4.57 -2.14
CA THR A 57 9.03 3.37 -1.36
C THR A 57 7.80 2.73 -0.72
N HIS A 58 7.86 1.42 -0.50
CA HIS A 58 6.90 0.72 0.36
C HIS A 58 6.82 1.40 1.74
N SER A 59 5.62 1.48 2.31
CA SER A 59 5.36 2.21 3.57
C SER A 59 5.83 3.67 3.54
N GLY A 60 5.54 4.35 2.43
CA GLY A 60 5.97 5.73 2.15
C GLY A 60 5.61 6.72 3.25
N SER A 61 4.43 6.61 3.86
CA SER A 61 3.99 7.46 4.98
C SER A 61 4.90 7.35 6.22
N TYR A 62 5.60 6.21 6.39
CA TYR A 62 6.57 5.99 7.46
C TYR A 62 8.03 6.16 7.02
N SER A 63 8.29 6.56 5.77
CA SER A 63 9.64 6.65 5.20
C SER A 63 10.57 7.58 5.98
N VAL A 64 10.06 8.72 6.47
CA VAL A 64 10.81 9.67 7.30
C VAL A 64 11.21 9.04 8.64
N TYR A 65 10.28 8.38 9.33
CA TYR A 65 10.59 7.68 10.58
C TYR A 65 11.58 6.53 10.36
N ARG A 66 11.46 5.79 9.26
CA ARG A 66 12.44 4.78 8.86
C ARG A 66 13.82 5.40 8.66
N ALA A 67 13.90 6.54 7.97
CA ALA A 67 15.16 7.24 7.76
C ALA A 67 15.81 7.67 9.09
N LEU A 68 15.03 8.19 10.04
CA LEU A 68 15.50 8.52 11.39
C LEU A 68 15.98 7.28 12.17
N ALA A 69 15.24 6.17 12.08
CA ALA A 69 15.64 4.91 12.71
C ALA A 69 16.96 4.37 12.13
N VAL A 70 17.16 4.49 10.82
CA VAL A 70 18.42 4.13 10.17
C VAL A 70 19.55 5.07 10.58
N ALA A 71 19.32 6.38 10.58
CA ALA A 71 20.32 7.39 10.93
C ALA A 71 20.79 7.26 12.39
N SER A 72 19.88 6.94 13.32
CA SER A 72 20.20 6.68 14.72
C SER A 72 20.85 5.31 14.97
N GLY A 73 20.80 4.42 13.97
CA GLY A 73 21.26 3.03 14.04
C GLY A 73 20.31 2.09 14.79
N ALA A 74 19.07 2.52 15.06
CA ALA A 74 18.02 1.67 15.61
C ALA A 74 17.49 0.65 14.60
N LEU A 75 17.65 0.93 13.29
CA LEU A 75 17.28 0.03 12.21
C LEU A 75 18.44 -0.13 11.21
N GLN A 76 18.70 -1.36 10.77
CA GLN A 76 19.67 -1.59 9.69
C GLN A 76 19.11 -1.12 8.33
N PRO A 77 19.89 -0.42 7.49
CA PRO A 77 19.41 0.07 6.18
C PRO A 77 18.84 -1.03 5.28
N ASN A 78 19.43 -2.22 5.32
CA ASN A 78 19.05 -3.41 4.57
C ASN A 78 18.08 -4.34 5.33
N HIS A 79 17.46 -3.86 6.41
CA HIS A 79 16.47 -4.65 7.14
C HIS A 79 15.32 -5.09 6.22
N ARG A 80 15.08 -6.40 6.20
CA ARG A 80 13.97 -7.05 5.52
C ARG A 80 12.93 -7.44 6.57
N ALA A 81 11.69 -7.08 6.33
CA ALA A 81 10.59 -7.45 7.20
C ALA A 81 10.37 -8.97 7.16
N ASP A 82 10.04 -9.56 8.31
CA ASP A 82 9.51 -10.90 8.36
C ASP A 82 8.04 -10.86 7.97
N LEU A 83 7.69 -11.54 6.88
CA LEU A 83 6.34 -11.63 6.34
C LEU A 83 5.73 -13.01 6.59
N THR A 84 6.32 -13.80 7.50
CA THR A 84 5.73 -15.05 7.94
C THR A 84 4.36 -14.78 8.57
N ASN A 85 3.35 -15.59 8.21
CA ASN A 85 1.97 -15.44 8.70
C ASN A 85 1.28 -14.11 8.33
N THR A 86 1.70 -13.43 7.25
CA THR A 86 1.00 -12.25 6.73
C THR A 86 0.04 -12.57 5.58
N ALA A 87 -0.25 -13.85 5.34
CA ALA A 87 -1.27 -14.29 4.39
C ALA A 87 -2.66 -13.75 4.79
N PRO A 88 -3.52 -13.37 3.84
CA PRO A 88 -4.82 -12.79 4.13
C PRO A 88 -5.72 -13.83 4.83
N ILE A 89 -6.33 -13.45 5.95
CA ILE A 89 -7.19 -14.37 6.74
C ILE A 89 -8.50 -14.73 6.03
N VAL A 90 -8.91 -13.93 5.04
CA VAL A 90 -10.01 -14.23 4.13
C VAL A 90 -9.57 -13.86 2.71
N PRO A 91 -9.70 -14.77 1.73
CA PRO A 91 -9.43 -14.44 0.33
C PRO A 91 -10.48 -13.46 -0.20
N ILE A 92 -10.04 -12.47 -0.96
CA ILE A 92 -10.90 -11.52 -1.67
C ILE A 92 -10.46 -11.54 -3.14
N GLY A 93 -11.40 -11.78 -4.05
CA GLY A 93 -11.11 -11.86 -5.48
C GLY A 93 -10.28 -13.09 -5.91
N PRO A 94 -9.68 -13.05 -7.11
CA PRO A 94 -9.72 -11.94 -8.05
C PRO A 94 -11.13 -11.69 -8.61
N HIS A 95 -11.40 -10.44 -9.01
CA HIS A 95 -12.65 -10.06 -9.68
C HIS A 95 -12.36 -9.54 -11.10
N PRO A 96 -13.30 -9.67 -12.06
CA PRO A 96 -13.06 -9.25 -13.44
C PRO A 96 -12.58 -7.79 -13.59
N SER A 97 -13.05 -6.88 -12.74
CA SER A 97 -12.64 -5.46 -12.74
C SER A 97 -11.17 -5.22 -12.39
N TRP A 98 -10.47 -6.22 -11.81
CA TRP A 98 -9.04 -6.11 -11.50
C TRP A 98 -8.18 -6.17 -12.76
N GLY A 99 -8.70 -6.79 -13.83
CA GLY A 99 -8.07 -6.85 -15.15
C GLY A 99 -8.37 -5.66 -16.05
N ASP A 100 -9.12 -4.66 -15.56
CA ASP A 100 -9.38 -3.44 -16.32
C ASP A 100 -8.39 -2.35 -15.88
N PRO A 101 -7.46 -1.92 -16.75
CA PRO A 101 -6.44 -0.92 -16.40
C PRO A 101 -7.03 0.45 -16.06
N GLU A 102 -8.31 0.70 -16.38
CA GLU A 102 -8.97 1.97 -16.13
C GLU A 102 -9.78 1.98 -14.82
N GLN A 103 -10.21 0.82 -14.32
CA GLN A 103 -11.08 0.73 -13.15
C GLN A 103 -10.34 0.94 -11.82
N ILE A 104 -9.15 0.34 -11.68
CA ILE A 104 -8.36 0.44 -10.45
C ILE A 104 -7.02 1.08 -10.80
N VAL A 105 -6.76 2.29 -10.29
CA VAL A 105 -5.52 3.05 -10.59
C VAL A 105 -4.83 3.62 -9.36
N SER A 106 -5.40 3.47 -8.18
CA SER A 106 -4.90 4.06 -6.92
C SER A 106 -4.59 3.03 -5.82
N LEU A 107 -4.76 1.73 -6.11
CA LEU A 107 -4.35 0.62 -5.26
C LEU A 107 -3.87 -0.56 -6.12
N ASP A 108 -3.10 -1.46 -5.52
CA ASP A 108 -2.71 -2.73 -6.14
C ASP A 108 -3.69 -3.85 -5.75
N PRO A 109 -4.53 -4.35 -6.66
CA PRO A 109 -5.54 -5.35 -6.32
C PRO A 109 -4.93 -6.68 -5.83
N PHE A 110 -3.70 -7.00 -6.25
CA PHE A 110 -2.98 -8.22 -5.84
C PHE A 110 -2.13 -8.02 -4.58
N GLY A 111 -2.22 -6.85 -3.94
CA GLY A 111 -1.36 -6.44 -2.83
C GLY A 111 -1.40 -7.36 -1.61
N ALA A 112 -2.49 -8.13 -1.44
CA ALA A 112 -2.65 -9.06 -0.32
C ALA A 112 -1.99 -10.42 -0.55
N THR A 113 -1.80 -10.84 -1.80
CA THR A 113 -1.40 -12.21 -2.16
C THR A 113 0.06 -12.30 -2.61
N VAL A 114 0.82 -11.20 -2.53
CA VAL A 114 2.21 -11.12 -3.01
C VAL A 114 3.13 -12.17 -2.35
N GLY A 115 2.87 -12.50 -1.08
CA GLY A 115 3.58 -13.53 -0.32
C GLY A 115 3.51 -14.91 -0.99
N GLU A 116 2.34 -15.27 -1.48
CA GLU A 116 2.03 -16.56 -2.10
C GLU A 116 2.43 -16.56 -3.58
N VAL A 117 2.02 -15.53 -4.33
CA VAL A 117 2.22 -15.45 -5.78
C VAL A 117 3.72 -15.38 -6.14
N TYR A 118 4.50 -14.59 -5.40
CA TYR A 118 5.90 -14.32 -5.72
C TYR A 118 6.90 -15.09 -4.86
N ALA A 119 6.49 -16.23 -4.29
CA ALA A 119 7.34 -17.12 -3.50
C ALA A 119 8.72 -17.38 -4.14
N HIS A 120 8.76 -17.61 -5.46
CA HIS A 120 9.98 -17.85 -6.22
C HIS A 120 10.90 -16.61 -6.31
N LEU A 121 10.34 -15.39 -6.41
CA LEU A 121 11.13 -14.16 -6.45
C LEU A 121 11.75 -13.83 -5.09
N TYR A 122 11.08 -14.20 -3.98
CA TYR A 122 11.67 -14.05 -2.65
C TYR A 122 12.94 -14.89 -2.47
N GLN A 123 13.01 -16.07 -3.09
CA GLN A 123 14.20 -16.94 -3.11
C GLN A 123 15.33 -16.31 -3.94
N GLN A 124 14.99 -15.51 -4.96
CA GLN A 124 15.93 -14.74 -5.78
C GLN A 124 16.36 -13.41 -5.12
N GLY A 125 15.91 -13.13 -3.88
CA GLY A 125 16.31 -11.94 -3.13
C GLY A 125 15.49 -10.68 -3.42
N TYR A 126 14.34 -10.79 -4.10
CA TYR A 126 13.40 -9.68 -4.19
C TYR A 126 12.79 -9.36 -2.82
N ASP A 127 12.68 -8.07 -2.47
CA ASP A 127 11.96 -7.60 -1.28
C ASP A 127 10.64 -6.96 -1.72
N ILE A 128 9.66 -7.83 -1.96
CA ILE A 128 8.27 -7.48 -2.30
C ILE A 128 7.47 -7.44 -1.00
N ARG A 129 6.75 -6.34 -0.76
CA ARG A 129 5.96 -6.16 0.47
C ARG A 129 4.48 -6.08 0.13
N PRO A 130 3.59 -6.67 0.95
CA PRO A 130 2.15 -6.51 0.79
C PRO A 130 1.77 -5.04 0.89
N THR A 131 0.91 -4.60 -0.02
CA THR A 131 0.27 -3.27 0.04
C THR A 131 -1.16 -3.38 0.58
N ILE A 132 -1.66 -4.60 0.79
CA ILE A 132 -2.96 -4.86 1.41
C ILE A 132 -2.79 -5.89 2.52
N ALA A 133 -3.34 -5.60 3.70
CA ALA A 133 -3.41 -6.54 4.81
C ALA A 133 -4.87 -6.82 5.16
N VAL A 134 -5.27 -8.10 5.14
CA VAL A 134 -6.64 -8.55 5.47
C VAL A 134 -6.60 -9.31 6.79
N THR A 135 -7.21 -8.76 7.82
CA THR A 135 -7.21 -9.30 9.19
C THR A 135 -8.62 -9.42 9.75
N LYS A 136 -8.79 -10.21 10.82
CA LYS A 136 -10.00 -10.20 11.65
C LYS A 136 -9.76 -9.29 12.84
N ALA A 137 -10.74 -8.44 13.15
CA ALA A 137 -10.65 -7.51 14.26
C ALA A 137 -11.95 -7.51 15.07
N HIS A 138 -11.79 -7.13 16.34
CA HIS A 138 -12.89 -6.84 17.24
C HIS A 138 -12.93 -5.33 17.47
N ILE A 139 -14.00 -4.67 17.06
CA ILE A 139 -14.22 -3.26 17.32
C ILE A 139 -15.08 -3.14 18.58
N GLN A 140 -14.61 -2.31 19.52
CA GLN A 140 -15.38 -1.90 20.69
C GLN A 140 -15.90 -0.48 20.44
N MET A 141 -17.21 -0.30 20.46
CA MET A 141 -17.85 1.01 20.33
C MET A 141 -18.87 1.16 21.47
N PRO A 142 -18.69 2.14 22.38
CA PRO A 142 -19.62 2.37 23.49
C PRO A 142 -21.08 2.48 23.04
N GLU A 143 -21.33 3.06 21.86
CA GLU A 143 -22.65 3.24 21.26
C GLU A 143 -23.32 1.90 20.93
N LEU A 144 -22.54 0.88 20.53
CA LEU A 144 -23.07 -0.47 20.30
C LEU A 144 -23.39 -1.17 21.62
N GLN A 145 -22.55 -0.98 22.64
CA GLN A 145 -22.81 -1.53 23.98
C GLN A 145 -24.13 -0.99 24.52
N GLU A 146 -24.31 0.34 24.45
CA GLU A 146 -25.55 1.00 24.85
C GLU A 146 -26.75 0.52 24.03
N ALA A 147 -26.60 0.35 22.71
CA ALA A 147 -27.65 -0.15 21.84
C ALA A 147 -28.09 -1.59 22.22
N VAL A 148 -27.13 -2.44 22.58
CA VAL A 148 -27.41 -3.80 23.07
C VAL A 148 -28.11 -3.75 24.42
N THR A 149 -27.60 -2.96 25.39
CA THR A 149 -28.23 -2.80 26.72
C THR A 149 -29.66 -2.29 26.63
N LYS A 150 -29.93 -1.36 25.70
CA LYS A 150 -31.28 -0.80 25.46
C LYS A 150 -32.16 -1.70 24.57
N GLY A 151 -31.69 -2.88 24.15
CA GLY A 151 -32.45 -3.79 23.29
C GLY A 151 -32.66 -3.31 21.86
N ARG A 152 -31.95 -2.26 21.42
CA ARG A 152 -32.00 -1.73 20.04
C ARG A 152 -31.20 -2.58 19.05
N LEU A 153 -30.24 -3.36 19.55
CA LEU A 153 -29.39 -4.26 18.77
C LEU A 153 -29.33 -5.64 19.43
N SER A 154 -29.60 -6.69 18.67
CA SER A 154 -29.54 -8.07 19.15
C SER A 154 -28.11 -8.63 19.08
N VAL A 155 -27.72 -9.40 20.10
CA VAL A 155 -26.47 -10.16 20.12
C VAL A 155 -26.70 -11.49 19.40
N ASP A 156 -26.06 -11.68 18.24
CA ASP A 156 -26.15 -12.90 17.44
C ASP A 156 -25.04 -13.92 17.75
N GLY A 157 -24.05 -13.52 18.54
CA GLY A 157 -22.89 -14.34 18.89
C GLY A 157 -21.91 -14.57 17.73
N LYS A 158 -22.13 -13.97 16.56
CA LYS A 158 -21.30 -14.10 15.35
C LYS A 158 -20.72 -12.75 14.93
N ILE A 159 -21.58 -11.81 14.54
CA ILE A 159 -21.21 -10.44 14.16
C ILE A 159 -21.16 -9.55 15.39
N VAL A 160 -22.20 -9.61 16.23
CA VAL A 160 -22.28 -8.89 17.51
C VAL A 160 -22.09 -9.91 18.62
N LYS A 161 -20.96 -9.82 19.32
CA LYS A 161 -20.65 -10.67 20.48
C LYS A 161 -21.25 -10.08 21.75
N SER A 162 -21.21 -10.87 22.82
CA SER A 162 -21.56 -10.39 24.16
C SER A 162 -20.75 -9.15 24.51
N GLY A 163 -21.38 -8.20 25.22
CA GLY A 163 -20.76 -6.93 25.57
C GLY A 163 -20.61 -5.94 24.42
N GLY A 164 -21.32 -6.13 23.29
CA GLY A 164 -21.38 -5.15 22.19
C GLY A 164 -20.14 -5.09 21.28
N SER A 165 -19.25 -6.08 21.39
CA SER A 165 -18.07 -6.20 20.50
C SER A 165 -18.50 -6.60 19.09
N LEU A 166 -18.03 -5.87 18.09
CA LEU A 166 -18.31 -6.11 16.68
C LEU A 166 -17.16 -6.86 16.03
N VAL A 167 -17.45 -8.04 15.46
CA VAL A 167 -16.49 -8.81 14.67
C VAL A 167 -16.49 -8.31 13.23
N VAL A 168 -15.31 -7.90 12.75
CA VAL A 168 -15.14 -7.38 11.39
C VAL A 168 -13.97 -8.05 10.68
N THR A 169 -14.01 -8.06 9.36
CA THR A 169 -12.78 -8.17 8.57
C THR A 169 -12.27 -6.76 8.32
N LYS A 170 -11.05 -6.47 8.76
CA LYS A 170 -10.36 -5.21 8.51
C LYS A 170 -9.40 -5.37 7.34
N VAL A 171 -9.49 -4.46 6.38
CA VAL A 171 -8.56 -4.38 5.24
C VAL A 171 -7.81 -3.06 5.35
N ALA A 172 -6.49 -3.12 5.51
CA ALA A 172 -5.62 -1.95 5.42
C ALA A 172 -4.96 -1.93 4.05
N ILE A 173 -4.97 -0.78 3.36
CA ILE A 173 -4.55 -0.62 1.97
C ILE A 173 -3.58 0.56 1.87
N GLU A 174 -2.34 0.29 1.49
CA GLU A 174 -1.39 1.31 1.08
C GLU A 174 -1.68 1.77 -0.36
N PRO A 175 -1.57 3.08 -0.66
CA PRO A 175 -1.84 3.61 -1.98
C PRO A 175 -0.77 3.16 -2.99
N VAL A 176 -1.23 2.72 -4.16
CA VAL A 176 -0.38 2.37 -5.30
C VAL A 176 -0.96 3.02 -6.54
N TRP A 177 -0.30 4.06 -7.04
CA TRP A 177 -0.82 4.87 -8.12
C TRP A 177 -0.24 4.44 -9.47
N TYR A 178 -1.12 4.10 -10.40
CA TYR A 178 -0.80 3.97 -11.81
C TYR A 178 -0.92 5.35 -12.48
N LEU A 179 0.22 5.99 -12.73
CA LEU A 179 0.30 7.39 -13.16
C LEU A 179 -0.48 7.69 -14.45
N PRO A 180 -0.45 6.84 -15.51
CA PRO A 180 -1.29 7.06 -16.69
C PRO A 180 -2.79 7.08 -16.35
N GLY A 181 -3.23 6.19 -15.47
CA GLY A 181 -4.61 6.09 -15.03
C GLY A 181 -5.07 7.26 -14.15
N ILE A 182 -4.19 7.77 -13.28
CA ILE A 182 -4.44 8.98 -12.49
C ILE A 182 -4.53 10.21 -13.39
N ALA A 183 -3.61 10.37 -14.34
CA ALA A 183 -3.63 11.48 -15.30
C ALA A 183 -4.93 11.49 -16.12
N LYS A 184 -5.38 10.31 -16.58
CA LYS A 184 -6.66 10.15 -17.27
C LYS A 184 -7.85 10.58 -16.41
N ARG A 185 -7.91 10.17 -15.14
CA ARG A 185 -8.99 10.57 -14.20
C ARG A 185 -9.03 12.08 -13.94
N LEU A 186 -7.87 12.73 -13.87
CA LEU A 186 -7.75 14.17 -13.67
C LEU A 186 -7.90 14.98 -14.96
N ASN A 187 -8.06 14.31 -16.12
CA ASN A 187 -8.13 14.94 -17.43
C ASN A 187 -6.93 15.86 -17.74
N VAL A 188 -5.72 15.37 -17.47
CA VAL A 188 -4.46 16.08 -17.73
C VAL A 188 -3.47 15.18 -18.47
N ARG A 189 -2.45 15.78 -19.11
CA ARG A 189 -1.33 15.01 -19.65
C ARG A 189 -0.51 14.42 -18.51
N GLU A 190 -0.07 13.17 -18.66
CA GLU A 190 0.76 12.50 -17.64
C GLU A 190 2.05 13.26 -17.33
N SER A 191 2.67 13.90 -18.33
CA SER A 191 3.85 14.75 -18.14
C SER A 191 3.59 15.94 -17.23
N ASP A 192 2.41 16.55 -17.34
CA ASP A 192 2.02 17.71 -16.53
C ASP A 192 1.74 17.27 -15.08
N LEU A 193 1.03 16.13 -14.92
CA LEU A 193 0.81 15.51 -13.61
C LEU A 193 2.14 15.24 -12.89
N ARG A 194 3.06 14.54 -13.56
CA ARG A 194 4.38 14.18 -13.01
C ARG A 194 5.19 15.41 -12.61
N ARG A 195 5.22 16.43 -13.48
CA ARG A 195 5.93 17.69 -13.21
C ARG A 195 5.31 18.41 -12.01
N ALA A 196 3.99 18.50 -11.94
CA ALA A 196 3.29 19.11 -10.81
C ALA A 196 3.60 18.36 -9.50
N LEU A 197 3.49 17.03 -9.48
CA LEU A 197 3.84 16.21 -8.32
C LEU A 197 5.29 16.46 -7.87
N PHE A 198 6.25 16.48 -8.80
CA PHE A 198 7.66 16.77 -8.48
C PHE A 198 7.84 18.16 -7.86
N GLN A 199 7.27 19.20 -8.48
CA GLN A 199 7.43 20.58 -8.04
C GLN A 199 6.75 20.85 -6.69
N GLN A 200 5.51 20.37 -6.52
CA GLN A 200 4.72 20.61 -5.32
C GLN A 200 5.17 19.77 -4.12
N THR A 201 5.93 18.69 -4.35
CA THR A 201 6.59 17.93 -3.27
C THR A 201 7.99 18.45 -2.94
N GLY A 202 8.35 19.66 -3.41
CA GLY A 202 9.68 20.24 -3.17
C GLY A 202 10.83 19.45 -3.80
N GLY A 203 10.55 18.70 -4.87
CA GLY A 203 11.54 17.89 -5.58
C GLY A 203 11.84 16.53 -4.93
N MET A 204 10.98 16.05 -4.02
CA MET A 204 11.20 14.82 -3.24
C MET A 204 11.38 13.55 -4.08
N PHE A 205 10.76 13.49 -5.27
CA PHE A 205 10.82 12.31 -6.16
C PHE A 205 11.32 12.67 -7.57
N PRO A 206 12.64 12.79 -7.78
CA PRO A 206 13.22 13.13 -9.09
C PRO A 206 12.80 12.17 -10.21
N GLU A 207 12.54 10.90 -9.89
CA GLU A 207 12.10 9.88 -10.85
C GLU A 207 10.77 10.21 -11.54
N LEU A 208 9.93 11.06 -10.97
CA LEU A 208 8.73 11.56 -11.65
C LEU A 208 9.09 12.24 -12.98
N VAL A 209 10.27 12.88 -13.05
CA VAL A 209 10.75 13.58 -14.25
C VAL A 209 11.81 12.75 -14.99
N THR A 210 12.75 12.12 -14.27
CA THR A 210 13.92 11.47 -14.87
C THR A 210 13.66 10.04 -15.35
N ARG A 211 12.56 9.41 -14.90
CA ARG A 211 12.24 8.00 -15.18
C ARG A 211 10.80 7.84 -15.71
N PRO A 212 10.51 8.31 -16.94
CA PRO A 212 9.19 8.15 -17.55
C PRO A 212 8.83 6.67 -17.81
N ASP A 213 9.81 5.77 -17.79
CA ASP A 213 9.62 4.32 -17.88
C ASP A 213 8.94 3.73 -16.61
N LEU A 214 9.03 4.39 -15.46
CA LEU A 214 8.35 3.98 -14.25
C LEU A 214 6.93 4.54 -14.22
N GLN A 215 5.94 3.66 -14.41
CA GLN A 215 4.52 4.03 -14.49
C GLN A 215 3.77 3.98 -13.16
N VAL A 216 4.38 3.40 -12.11
CA VAL A 216 3.77 3.24 -10.80
C VAL A 216 4.48 4.10 -9.76
N PHE A 217 3.68 4.77 -8.92
CA PHE A 217 4.14 5.63 -7.82
C PHE A 217 3.54 5.14 -6.50
N LEU A 218 4.36 5.06 -5.46
CA LEU A 218 3.96 4.82 -4.08
C LEU A 218 3.96 6.17 -3.32
N PRO A 219 2.85 6.94 -3.36
CA PRO A 219 2.80 8.23 -2.71
C PRO A 219 2.84 8.07 -1.17
N PRO A 220 3.60 8.91 -0.45
CA PRO A 220 3.65 8.88 1.01
C PRO A 220 2.45 9.63 1.62
N ILE A 221 1.24 9.18 1.31
CA ILE A 221 -0.03 9.77 1.78
C ILE A 221 -0.78 8.82 2.72
N GLY A 222 -1.88 9.31 3.28
CA GLY A 222 -2.78 8.52 4.12
C GLY A 222 -3.23 7.22 3.42
N SER A 223 -3.36 6.16 4.20
CA SER A 223 -3.79 4.84 3.71
C SER A 223 -5.30 4.69 3.82
N ILE A 224 -5.86 3.64 3.20
CA ILE A 224 -7.29 3.35 3.27
C ILE A 224 -7.50 2.20 4.25
N THR A 225 -8.51 2.32 5.12
CA THR A 225 -9.00 1.21 5.95
C THR A 225 -10.45 0.89 5.60
N VAL A 226 -10.74 -0.37 5.30
CA VAL A 226 -12.10 -0.87 5.08
C VAL A 226 -12.47 -1.82 6.20
N TYR A 227 -13.65 -1.62 6.78
CA TYR A 227 -14.25 -2.55 7.74
C TYR A 227 -15.43 -3.25 7.07
N LEU A 228 -15.30 -4.56 6.87
CA LEU A 228 -16.35 -5.41 6.32
C LEU A 228 -17.08 -6.11 7.47
N ILE A 229 -18.38 -5.90 7.54
CA ILE A 229 -19.26 -6.47 8.56
C ILE A 229 -20.15 -7.51 7.89
N GLY A 230 -20.20 -8.72 8.46
CA GLY A 230 -21.00 -9.83 7.92
C GLY A 230 -20.26 -10.70 6.92
N ASP A 231 -21.00 -11.22 5.94
CA ASP A 231 -20.51 -12.17 4.94
C ASP A 231 -19.84 -11.45 3.76
N ILE A 232 -18.56 -11.72 3.53
CA ILE A 232 -17.76 -11.09 2.47
C ILE A 232 -18.22 -11.54 1.09
N ALA A 233 -18.68 -12.79 0.94
CA ALA A 233 -19.17 -13.28 -0.35
C ALA A 233 -20.43 -12.53 -0.82
N ALA A 234 -21.13 -11.84 0.09
CA ALA A 234 -22.27 -11.00 -0.24
C ALA A 234 -21.92 -9.82 -1.16
N ILE A 235 -20.67 -9.35 -1.15
CA ILE A 235 -20.25 -8.12 -1.85
C ILE A 235 -20.48 -8.24 -3.37
N THR A 236 -20.34 -9.45 -3.91
CA THR A 236 -20.52 -9.72 -5.34
C THR A 236 -21.88 -10.30 -5.70
N ASP A 237 -22.77 -10.50 -4.73
CA ASP A 237 -24.11 -11.07 -4.97
C ASP A 237 -25.12 -9.94 -5.25
N PRO A 238 -25.64 -9.82 -6.48
CA PRO A 238 -26.59 -8.77 -6.84
C PRO A 238 -27.94 -8.90 -6.11
N ASN A 239 -28.24 -10.04 -5.49
CA ASN A 239 -29.49 -10.27 -4.75
C ASN A 239 -29.40 -9.88 -3.28
N ARG A 240 -28.22 -9.47 -2.80
CA ARG A 240 -28.00 -9.08 -1.40
C ARG A 240 -27.85 -7.58 -1.29
N GLN A 241 -28.50 -7.02 -0.26
CA GLN A 241 -28.37 -5.60 0.03
C GLN A 241 -27.00 -5.31 0.65
N LEU A 242 -26.33 -4.29 0.13
CA LEU A 242 -25.05 -3.80 0.61
C LEU A 242 -25.21 -2.35 1.06
N ALA A 243 -24.67 -2.04 2.23
CA ALA A 243 -24.54 -0.68 2.72
C ALA A 243 -23.06 -0.30 2.71
N VAL A 244 -22.72 0.80 2.04
CA VAL A 244 -21.37 1.34 1.99
C VAL A 244 -21.40 2.75 2.58
N ARG A 245 -20.50 3.02 3.52
CA ARG A 245 -20.27 4.36 4.05
C ARG A 245 -18.82 4.72 3.84
N VAL A 246 -18.60 5.87 3.21
CA VAL A 246 -17.28 6.45 3.03
C VAL A 246 -17.12 7.56 4.06
N HIS A 247 -15.95 7.61 4.69
CA HIS A 247 -15.57 8.65 5.62
C HIS A 247 -14.13 9.02 5.34
N ASP A 248 -13.83 10.31 5.33
CA ASP A 248 -12.48 10.81 5.14
C ASP A 248 -11.71 10.73 6.46
N GLU A 249 -10.46 10.30 6.38
CA GLU A 249 -9.58 10.27 7.54
C GLU A 249 -9.15 11.71 7.88
N CYS A 250 -9.60 12.25 9.02
CA CYS A 250 -9.15 13.54 9.54
C CYS A 250 -7.72 13.45 10.11
N ASN A 251 -6.72 13.34 9.22
CA ASN A 251 -5.30 13.32 9.59
C ASN A 251 -4.68 14.72 9.77
N GLY A 252 -5.44 15.77 9.46
CA GLY A 252 -5.00 17.15 9.50
C GLY A 252 -6.18 18.08 9.80
N SER A 253 -5.85 19.33 10.07
CA SER A 253 -6.83 20.41 10.15
C SER A 253 -6.76 21.21 8.86
N ASP A 254 -7.91 21.62 8.32
CA ASP A 254 -7.99 22.55 7.19
C ASP A 254 -7.16 23.82 7.43
N VAL A 255 -6.97 24.20 8.70
CA VAL A 255 -6.13 25.34 9.14
C VAL A 255 -4.67 25.21 8.69
N PHE A 256 -4.14 24.00 8.54
CA PHE A 256 -2.75 23.79 8.12
C PHE A 256 -2.61 23.58 6.61
N GLY A 257 -3.71 23.42 5.88
CA GLY A 257 -3.74 23.07 4.46
C GLY A 257 -4.20 24.19 3.52
N SER A 258 -4.75 25.29 4.05
CA SER A 258 -5.21 26.46 3.29
C SER A 258 -4.16 27.54 3.14
#